data_AF-A0A2V8RHX0-F1
#
_entry.id   AF-A0A2V8RHX0-F1
#
_cell.length_a   1.000
_cell.length_b   1.000
_cell.length_c   1.000
_cell.angle_alpha   90.00
_cell.angle_beta   90.00
_cell.angle_gamma   90.00
#
_symmetry.space_group_name_H-M   'P 1'
#
loop_
_entity.id
_entity.type
_entity.pdbx_description
1 polymer ?
#
loop_
_entity_poly.entity_id
_entity_poly.type
_entity_poly.pdbx_seq_one_letter_code
_entity_poly.pdbx_strand_id
1 'polypeptide(L)'
;MVVVADPKSLFSILNGGEGDIAADRLVPTPENNNDVAFTRALYRTEPVLVQQEEPPAKAGKGTEKALGPGPADQMPEVDIQARLITQPAQLSGKTVTLPEQSPYSRTLVELSDEISGEIHVVEMGAVQDEELA
;
A
#
# COMPACT_ATOMS: atom_id res chain seq x y z
N MET A 1 -17.88 -0.60 24.42
CA MET A 1 -16.93 -0.90 23.33
C MET A 1 -17.59 -0.46 22.04
N VAL A 2 -17.04 0.56 21.40
CA VAL A 2 -17.50 1.05 20.10
C VAL A 2 -16.56 0.49 19.04
N VAL A 3 -17.10 -0.10 17.98
CA VAL A 3 -16.31 -0.56 16.84
C VAL A 3 -16.31 0.55 15.81
N VAL A 4 -15.13 1.09 15.53
CA VAL A 4 -14.93 2.13 14.52
C VAL A 4 -14.55 1.43 13.22
N ALA A 5 -15.36 1.60 12.18
CA ALA A 5 -15.15 0.94 10.90
C ALA A 5 -14.12 1.67 10.01
N ASP A 6 -14.02 2.99 10.14
CA ASP A 6 -13.06 3.81 9.41
C ASP A 6 -11.91 4.23 10.33
N PRO A 7 -10.70 3.64 10.16
CA PRO A 7 -9.52 4.00 10.97
C PRO A 7 -9.19 5.49 10.93
N LYS A 8 -9.51 6.20 9.84
CA LYS A 8 -9.22 7.64 9.70
C LYS A 8 -10.03 8.50 10.65
N SER A 9 -11.20 8.02 11.09
CA SER A 9 -12.05 8.72 12.05
C SER A 9 -11.61 8.52 13.51
N LEU A 10 -10.71 7.57 13.78
CA LEU A 10 -10.40 7.10 15.13
C LEU A 10 -9.89 8.22 16.05
N PHE A 11 -8.95 9.05 15.58
CA PHE A 11 -8.41 10.15 16.38
C PHE A 11 -9.44 11.25 16.61
N SER A 12 -10.30 11.54 15.64
CA SER A 12 -11.38 12.51 15.79
C SER A 12 -12.39 12.08 16.85
N ILE A 13 -12.78 10.80 16.85
CA ILE A 13 -13.69 10.21 17.83
C ILE A 13 -13.06 10.24 19.23
N LEU A 14 -11.77 9.86 19.34
CA LEU A 14 -11.02 9.89 20.60
C LEU A 14 -10.93 11.31 21.16
N ASN A 15 -10.50 12.27 20.35
CA ASN A 15 -10.34 13.67 20.76
C ASN A 15 -11.68 14.39 20.96
N GLY A 16 -12.77 13.87 20.38
CA GLY A 16 -14.14 14.31 20.63
C GLY A 16 -14.71 13.83 21.98
N GLY A 17 -14.03 12.93 22.69
CA GLY A 17 -14.48 12.38 23.97
C GLY A 17 -15.53 11.28 23.84
N GLU A 18 -15.73 10.74 22.63
CA GLU A 18 -16.65 9.63 22.39
C GLU A 18 -16.08 8.28 22.86
N GLY A 19 -14.78 8.25 23.20
CA GLY A 19 -14.12 7.14 23.89
C GLY A 19 -12.89 7.61 24.65
N ASP A 20 -12.44 6.80 25.62
CA ASP A 20 -11.28 7.13 26.46
C ASP A 20 -9.95 6.57 25.89
N ILE A 21 -10.04 5.43 25.19
CA ILE A 21 -8.88 4.71 24.65
C ILE A 21 -9.24 4.15 23.28
N ALA A 22 -8.35 4.37 22.31
CA ALA A 22 -8.37 3.71 21.02
C ALA A 22 -7.37 2.54 21.00
N ALA A 23 -7.80 1.38 20.50
CA ALA A 23 -6.97 0.21 20.34
C ALA A 23 -7.12 -0.33 18.91
N ASP A 24 -6.09 -0.13 18.11
CA ASP A 24 -5.99 -0.57 16.72
C ASP A 24 -4.50 -0.73 16.34
N ARG A 25 -4.19 -1.14 15.10
CA ARG A 25 -2.85 -1.31 14.56
C ARG A 25 -2.17 0.01 14.21
N LEU A 26 -2.15 0.92 15.17
CA LEU A 26 -1.65 2.27 15.02
C LEU A 26 -0.13 2.28 15.02
N VAL A 27 0.43 2.96 14.01
CA VAL A 27 1.85 3.27 13.93
C VAL A 27 2.04 4.72 14.36
N PRO A 28 2.73 4.99 15.48
CA PRO A 28 3.02 6.36 15.89
C PRO A 28 3.87 7.07 14.83
N THR A 29 3.41 8.22 14.35
CA THR A 29 4.18 9.10 13.47
C THR A 29 4.42 10.45 14.15
N PRO A 30 5.42 11.23 13.72
CA PRO A 30 5.65 12.58 14.25
C PRO A 30 4.41 13.49 14.17
N GLU A 31 3.60 13.32 13.12
CA GLU A 31 2.37 14.09 12.90
C GLU A 31 1.34 13.77 13.99
N ASN A 32 1.11 12.47 14.25
CA ASN A 32 0.10 12.01 15.22
C ASN A 32 0.48 12.31 16.67
N ASN A 33 1.76 12.43 16.99
CA ASN A 33 2.23 12.71 18.35
C ASN A 33 1.82 14.09 18.88
N ASN A 34 1.41 15.01 18.00
CA ASN A 34 0.87 16.31 18.41
C ASN A 34 -0.61 16.22 18.80
N ASP A 35 -1.33 15.22 18.28
CA ASP A 35 -2.78 15.13 18.36
C ASP A 35 -3.27 14.09 19.36
N VAL A 36 -2.48 13.04 19.61
CA VAL A 36 -2.82 11.93 20.52
C VAL A 36 -1.60 11.42 21.29
N ALA A 37 -1.84 10.83 22.47
CA ALA A 37 -0.81 10.15 23.26
C ALA A 37 -0.86 8.64 23.03
N PHE A 38 0.31 8.03 22.81
CA PHE A 38 0.43 6.57 22.65
C PHE A 38 0.88 5.89 23.94
N THR A 39 0.37 4.68 24.15
CA THR A 39 0.86 3.80 25.22
C THR A 39 2.18 3.13 24.82
N ARG A 40 2.74 2.29 25.69
CA ARG A 40 3.83 1.38 25.30
C ARG A 40 3.36 0.47 24.16
N ALA A 41 4.22 0.23 23.18
CA ALA A 41 3.91 -0.68 22.07
C ALA A 41 3.51 -2.07 22.59
N LEU A 42 2.42 -2.62 22.05
CA LEU A 42 1.92 -3.95 22.39
C LEU A 42 2.56 -5.05 21.52
N TYR A 43 2.94 -4.70 20.28
CA TYR A 43 3.67 -5.55 19.36
C TYR A 43 4.46 -4.68 18.36
N ARG A 44 5.31 -5.30 17.56
CA ARG A 44 6.08 -4.67 16.47
C ARG A 44 5.96 -5.52 15.23
N THR A 45 5.95 -4.88 14.07
CA THR A 45 5.93 -5.53 12.76
C THR A 45 7.01 -4.89 11.89
N GLU A 46 7.62 -5.71 11.04
CA GLU A 46 8.51 -5.20 10.00
C GLU A 46 7.68 -4.86 8.75
N PRO A 47 8.01 -3.77 8.03
CA PRO A 47 7.41 -3.52 6.72
C PRO A 47 7.77 -4.65 5.76
N VAL A 48 6.78 -5.15 5.03
CA VAL A 48 6.96 -6.22 4.05
C VAL A 48 6.28 -5.87 2.74
N LEU A 49 6.82 -6.37 1.64
CA LEU A 49 6.20 -6.29 0.33
C LEU A 49 5.31 -7.53 0.11
N VAL A 50 4.03 -7.31 -0.18
CA VAL A 50 3.13 -8.36 -0.66
C VAL A 50 3.10 -8.29 -2.19
N GLN A 51 3.26 -9.45 -2.83
CA GLN A 51 3.26 -9.59 -4.29
C GLN A 51 2.60 -10.91 -4.68
N GLN A 52 2.14 -10.99 -5.93
CA GLN A 52 1.67 -12.25 -6.50
C GLN A 52 2.83 -13.23 -6.66
N GLU A 53 2.60 -14.49 -6.30
CA GLU A 53 3.61 -15.56 -6.41
C GLU A 53 3.93 -15.88 -7.89
N GLU A 54 2.90 -15.89 -8.73
CA GLU A 54 3.02 -16.16 -10.16
C GLU A 54 2.59 -14.94 -10.99
N PRO A 55 3.16 -14.74 -12.20
CA PRO A 55 2.69 -13.73 -13.13
C PRO A 55 1.18 -13.92 -13.43
N PRO A 56 0.41 -12.82 -13.57
CA PRO A 56 -0.99 -12.95 -13.91
C PRO A 56 -1.13 -13.62 -15.28
N ALA A 57 -2.00 -14.63 -15.38
CA ALA A 57 -2.21 -15.39 -16.62
C ALA A 57 -2.79 -14.56 -17.78
N LYS A 58 -3.26 -13.33 -17.52
CA LYS A 58 -3.77 -12.38 -18.50
C LYS A 58 -3.26 -10.98 -18.20
N ALA A 59 -3.08 -10.19 -19.24
CA ALA A 59 -2.79 -8.78 -19.11
C ALA A 59 -3.94 -8.05 -18.38
N GLY A 60 -3.64 -7.03 -17.58
CA GLY A 60 -4.68 -6.26 -16.89
C GLY A 60 -5.56 -5.49 -17.88
N LYS A 61 -6.80 -5.14 -17.48
CA LYS A 61 -7.79 -4.44 -18.34
C LYS A 61 -7.25 -3.18 -19.04
N GLY A 62 -6.32 -2.45 -18.40
CA GLY A 62 -5.67 -1.28 -19.00
C GLY A 62 -4.69 -1.65 -20.11
N THR A 63 -3.94 -2.74 -19.94
CA THR A 63 -2.98 -3.28 -20.89
C THR A 63 -3.69 -3.93 -22.09
N GLU A 64 -4.82 -4.62 -21.87
CA GLU A 64 -5.66 -5.18 -22.94
C GLU A 64 -6.19 -4.09 -23.89
N LYS A 65 -6.57 -2.92 -23.34
CA LYS A 65 -7.03 -1.78 -24.14
C LYS A 65 -5.90 -1.13 -24.95
N ALA A 66 -4.69 -1.10 -24.41
CA ALA A 66 -3.51 -0.55 -25.10
C ALA A 66 -2.96 -1.49 -26.19
N LEU A 67 -3.12 -2.81 -26.00
CA LEU A 67 -2.70 -3.86 -26.93
C LEU A 67 -3.79 -4.30 -27.92
N GLY A 68 -4.95 -3.64 -27.90
CA GLY A 68 -6.06 -3.96 -28.79
C GLY A 68 -5.63 -3.85 -30.26
N PRO A 69 -5.59 -4.97 -31.02
CA PRO A 69 -5.21 -4.93 -32.42
C PRO A 69 -6.23 -4.12 -33.25
N GLY A 70 -5.76 -3.53 -34.35
CA GLY A 70 -6.66 -2.99 -35.37
C GLY A 70 -7.53 -4.09 -36.01
N PRO A 71 -8.56 -3.76 -36.81
CA PRO A 71 -9.51 -4.73 -37.36
C PRO A 71 -8.92 -5.88 -38.19
N ALA A 72 -7.64 -5.79 -38.58
CA ALA A 72 -6.92 -6.79 -39.38
C ALA A 72 -5.69 -7.38 -38.68
N ASP A 73 -5.36 -6.93 -37.46
CA ASP A 73 -4.17 -7.39 -36.75
C ASP A 73 -4.51 -8.59 -35.86
N GLN A 74 -3.61 -9.58 -35.81
CA GLN A 74 -3.72 -10.69 -34.86
C GLN A 74 -3.43 -10.18 -33.45
N MET A 75 -4.11 -10.73 -32.44
CA MET A 75 -3.80 -10.40 -31.05
C MET A 75 -2.34 -10.73 -30.74
N PRO A 76 -1.53 -9.76 -30.26
CA PRO A 76 -0.18 -10.06 -29.86
C PRO A 76 -0.17 -11.02 -28.67
N GLU A 77 0.64 -12.07 -28.76
CA GLU A 77 0.88 -12.98 -27.64
C GLU A 77 1.74 -12.24 -26.61
N VAL A 78 1.21 -12.03 -25.41
CA VAL A 78 1.90 -11.27 -24.34
C VAL A 78 2.60 -12.26 -23.42
N ASP A 79 3.92 -12.41 -23.59
CA ASP A 79 4.76 -13.15 -22.64
C ASP A 79 5.08 -12.24 -21.43
N ILE A 80 4.45 -12.52 -20.29
CA ILE A 80 4.66 -11.76 -19.06
C ILE A 80 5.86 -12.35 -18.31
N GLN A 81 7.05 -11.81 -18.56
CA GLN A 81 8.25 -12.16 -17.80
C GLN A 81 8.29 -11.40 -16.47
N ALA A 82 7.49 -11.83 -15.50
CA ALA A 82 7.56 -11.31 -14.14
C ALA A 82 8.55 -12.15 -13.31
N ARG A 83 9.54 -11.48 -12.71
CA ARG A 83 10.39 -12.07 -11.65
C ARG A 83 9.93 -11.52 -10.32
N LEU A 84 9.88 -12.39 -9.30
CA LEU A 84 9.59 -11.97 -7.93
C LEU A 84 10.61 -10.93 -7.46
N ILE A 85 10.08 -9.90 -6.81
CA ILE A 85 10.85 -8.86 -6.16
C ILE A 85 11.35 -9.45 -4.84
N THR A 86 12.66 -9.57 -4.71
CA THR A 86 13.34 -10.19 -3.56
C THR A 86 14.24 -9.20 -2.82
N GLN A 87 14.54 -8.04 -3.42
CA GLN A 87 15.40 -7.01 -2.87
C GLN A 87 14.83 -5.61 -3.15
N PRO A 88 15.01 -4.63 -2.24
CA PRO A 88 14.46 -3.27 -2.41
C PRO A 88 14.88 -2.59 -3.72
N ALA A 89 16.11 -2.78 -4.19
CA ALA A 89 16.61 -2.19 -5.44
C ALA A 89 15.80 -2.60 -6.68
N GLN A 90 15.07 -3.73 -6.63
CA GLN A 90 14.22 -4.21 -7.72
C GLN A 90 12.88 -3.48 -7.81
N LEU A 91 12.57 -2.60 -6.85
CA LEU A 91 11.39 -1.73 -6.88
C LEU A 91 11.55 -0.53 -7.82
N SER A 92 12.77 -0.28 -8.33
CA SER A 92 12.99 0.79 -9.31
C SER A 92 12.11 0.58 -10.56
N GLY A 93 11.35 1.62 -10.93
CA GLY A 93 10.37 1.63 -12.00
C GLY A 93 9.12 0.80 -11.74
N LYS A 94 8.91 0.30 -10.51
CA LYS A 94 7.73 -0.49 -10.14
C LYS A 94 6.67 0.38 -9.48
N THR A 95 5.42 -0.06 -9.62
CA THR A 95 4.29 0.54 -8.90
C THR A 95 4.06 -0.21 -7.60
N VAL A 96 4.05 0.54 -6.49
CA VAL A 96 3.74 0.03 -5.16
C VAL A 96 2.45 0.68 -4.70
N THR A 97 1.47 -0.15 -4.34
CA THR A 97 0.16 0.30 -3.89
C THR A 97 0.11 0.29 -2.36
N LEU A 98 -0.46 1.33 -1.75
CA LEU A 98 -0.62 1.43 -0.31
C LEU A 98 -1.97 2.05 0.08
N PRO A 99 -2.48 1.79 1.30
CA PRO A 99 -3.65 2.49 1.82
C PRO A 99 -3.39 3.99 1.93
N GLU A 100 -4.40 4.82 1.67
CA GLU A 100 -4.34 6.26 1.92
C GLU A 100 -3.88 6.56 3.35
N GLN A 101 -2.97 7.55 3.48
CA GLN A 101 -2.35 7.95 4.76
C GLN A 101 -1.52 6.85 5.44
N SER A 102 -1.08 5.84 4.69
CA SER A 102 -0.17 4.82 5.22
C SER A 102 1.12 5.46 5.75
N PRO A 103 1.61 5.04 6.94
CA PRO A 103 2.90 5.49 7.47
C PRO A 103 4.08 5.08 6.56
N TYR A 104 3.90 4.10 5.67
CA TYR A 104 4.95 3.59 4.79
C TYR A 104 5.20 4.46 3.55
N SER A 105 4.33 5.45 3.27
CA SER A 105 4.51 6.40 2.17
C SER A 105 5.88 7.09 2.25
N ARG A 106 6.23 7.60 3.43
CA ARG A 106 7.53 8.22 3.71
C ARG A 106 8.69 7.24 3.52
N THR A 107 8.56 6.02 4.01
CA THR A 107 9.60 4.99 3.86
C THR A 107 9.87 4.67 2.39
N LEU A 108 8.84 4.64 1.53
CA LEU A 108 9.03 4.41 0.10
C LEU A 108 9.69 5.59 -0.61
N VAL A 109 9.42 6.83 -0.18
CA VAL A 109 10.13 8.02 -0.69
C VAL A 109 11.62 7.95 -0.32
N GLU A 110 11.91 7.69 0.96
CA GLU A 110 13.30 7.56 1.45
C GLU A 110 14.03 6.41 0.72
N LEU A 111 13.35 5.29 0.47
CA LEU A 111 13.90 4.17 -0.25
C LEU A 111 14.16 4.49 -1.73
N SER A 112 13.27 5.25 -2.39
CA SER A 112 13.43 5.68 -3.78
C SER A 112 14.72 6.52 -3.94
N ASP A 113 14.98 7.42 -2.97
CA ASP A 113 16.20 8.20 -2.92
C ASP A 113 17.44 7.32 -2.70
N GLU A 114 17.37 6.36 -1.77
CA GLU A 114 18.48 5.45 -1.44
C GLU A 114 18.90 4.58 -2.65
N ILE A 115 17.93 3.98 -3.35
CA ILE A 115 18.22 3.12 -4.50
C ILE A 115 18.53 3.91 -5.78
N SER A 116 18.44 5.25 -5.73
CA SER A 116 18.59 6.15 -6.89
C SER A 116 17.69 5.75 -8.07
N GLY A 117 16.48 5.29 -7.75
CA GLY A 117 15.54 4.71 -8.70
C GLY A 117 14.13 5.13 -8.33
N GLU A 118 13.30 5.44 -9.33
CA GLU A 118 11.94 5.93 -9.11
C GLU A 118 11.01 4.79 -8.66
N ILE A 119 10.32 4.95 -7.54
CA ILE A 119 9.24 4.03 -7.11
C ILE A 119 7.92 4.75 -7.31
N HIS A 120 7.02 4.20 -8.14
CA HIS A 120 5.71 4.80 -8.40
C HIS A 120 4.74 4.41 -7.28
N VAL A 121 4.50 5.31 -6.35
CA VAL A 121 3.58 5.07 -5.23
C VAL A 121 2.15 5.42 -5.63
N VAL A 122 1.22 4.49 -5.43
CA VAL A 122 -0.22 4.69 -5.65
C VAL A 122 -0.96 4.48 -4.35
N GLU A 123 -1.64 5.53 -3.88
CA GLU A 123 -2.53 5.42 -2.73
C GLU A 123 -3.90 4.93 -3.19
N MET A 124 -4.43 3.90 -2.52
CA MET A 124 -5.78 3.41 -2.72
C MET A 124 -6.62 3.70 -1.46
N GLY A 125 -7.86 4.13 -1.67
CA GLY A 125 -8.84 4.26 -0.59
C GLY A 125 -9.03 2.93 0.15
N ALA A 126 -9.60 2.96 1.36
CA ALA A 126 -9.62 1.88 2.34
C ALA A 126 -9.84 0.47 1.73
N VAL A 127 -8.75 -0.19 1.35
CA VAL A 127 -8.71 -1.62 1.08
C VAL A 127 -8.34 -2.25 2.41
N GLN A 128 -9.20 -3.13 2.93
CA GLN A 128 -8.85 -3.87 4.14
C GLN A 128 -7.63 -4.74 3.80
N ASP A 129 -6.63 -4.80 4.68
CA ASP A 129 -5.41 -5.60 4.44
C ASP A 129 -5.73 -7.07 4.07
N GLU A 130 -6.88 -7.58 4.55
CA GLU A 130 -7.41 -8.92 4.27
C GLU A 130 -7.85 -9.11 2.81
N GLU A 131 -8.19 -8.04 2.08
CA GLU A 131 -8.57 -8.08 0.66
C GLU A 131 -7.35 -8.06 -0.29
N LEU A 132 -6.14 -7.83 0.25
CA LEU A 132 -4.89 -7.79 -0.51
C LEU A 132 -4.09 -9.11 -0.44
N ALA A 133 -4.57 -10.10 0.32
CA ALA A 133 -3.93 -11.41 0.55
C ALA A 133 -4.47 -12.51 -0.38
#